data_AF-A0A699JR57-F1
#
_entry.id   AF-A0A699JR57-F1
#
_cell.length_a   1.000
_cell.length_b   1.000
_cell.length_c   1.000
_cell.angle_alpha   90.00
_cell.angle_beta   90.00
_cell.angle_gamma   90.00
#
_symmetry.space_group_name_H-M   'P 1'
#
loop_
_entity.id
_entity.type
_entity.pdbx_description
1 polymer ?
#
loop_
_entity_poly.entity_id
_entity_poly.type
_entity_poly.pdbx_seq_one_letter_code
_entity_poly.pdbx_strand_id
1 'polypeptide(L)'
;MNKKDERGIVIRNKARLVAQGHTQEERIDYEEVFALVARIEAIRLFFAYASFMGFMMYQMDVKSAFLYGTIKEEVYVCQPPGFEDPDYPKKVYKVVNALYGLHQAPRACQDKYVAKILRKFRLTKGKSASTPINTEKPLLKDPDGEDVDVHTYRSMIGSLMYLTSSRLDIMFAVCACAHFQVTPKASHLHAVKRIFRYLKGKPHLGLWYPKDSPFDLVAYSDSDYTGASLDKESTTGGCQFLGCRLIS
;
A
#
# COMPACT_ATOMS: atom_id res chain seq x y z
N MET A 1 25.12 14.66 10.08
CA MET A 1 25.01 13.84 11.31
C MET A 1 25.73 12.51 11.10
N ASN A 2 26.67 12.17 11.97
CA ASN A 2 27.56 11.01 11.81
C ASN A 2 26.93 9.77 12.45
N LYS A 3 26.87 8.64 11.72
CA LYS A 3 26.47 7.36 12.30
C LYS A 3 27.68 6.79 13.03
N LYS A 4 27.58 6.67 14.35
CA LYS A 4 28.62 6.09 15.23
C LYS A 4 28.24 4.66 15.64
N ASP A 5 29.24 3.85 15.98
CA ASP A 5 29.05 2.55 16.62
C ASP A 5 28.84 2.71 18.14
N GLU A 6 28.66 1.58 18.83
CA GLU A 6 28.48 1.51 20.29
C GLU A 6 29.68 2.06 21.08
N ARG A 7 30.86 2.18 20.44
CA ARG A 7 32.09 2.74 21.02
C ARG A 7 32.31 4.21 20.65
N GLY A 8 31.33 4.82 19.98
CA GLY A 8 31.38 6.23 19.58
C GLY A 8 32.24 6.52 18.34
N ILE A 9 32.74 5.48 17.66
CA ILE A 9 33.56 5.60 16.44
C ILE A 9 32.65 5.80 15.23
N VAL A 10 32.98 6.78 14.39
CA VAL A 10 32.16 7.13 13.23
C VAL A 10 32.27 6.08 12.13
N ILE A 11 31.18 5.36 11.86
CA ILE A 11 31.08 4.32 10.83
C ILE A 11 30.73 4.93 9.47
N ARG A 12 29.93 6.02 9.45
CA ARG A 12 29.46 6.63 8.20
C ARG A 12 29.05 8.09 8.40
N ASN A 13 29.59 8.98 7.56
CA ASN A 13 29.16 10.37 7.51
C ASN A 13 27.87 10.47 6.66
N LYS A 14 26.82 11.09 7.22
CA LYS A 14 25.59 11.44 6.48
C LYS A 14 25.40 12.95 6.56
N ALA A 15 25.29 13.59 5.41
CA ALA A 15 24.83 14.96 5.30
C ALA A 15 23.51 14.97 4.54
N ARG A 16 22.61 15.86 4.95
CA ARG A 16 21.41 16.24 4.20
C ARG A 16 21.31 17.75 4.30
N LEU A 17 21.22 18.43 3.16
CA LEU A 17 20.79 19.81 3.10
C LEU A 17 19.28 19.80 3.36
N VAL A 18 18.85 20.51 4.40
CA VAL A 18 17.44 20.63 4.79
C VAL A 18 17.17 22.11 5.00
N ALA A 19 16.23 22.67 4.25
CA ALA A 19 15.75 24.02 4.52
C ALA A 19 15.00 24.03 5.86
N GLN A 20 15.29 25.02 6.71
CA GLN A 20 14.80 25.12 8.09
C GLN A 20 13.34 25.60 8.15
N GLY A 21 12.42 24.80 7.59
CA GLY A 21 11.00 25.18 7.44
C GLY A 21 10.24 25.41 8.76
N HIS A 22 10.83 25.07 9.91
CA HIS A 22 10.26 25.35 11.24
C HIS A 22 10.32 26.83 11.63
N THR A 23 11.04 27.66 10.86
CA THR A 23 11.28 29.09 11.14
C THR A 23 10.46 30.01 10.24
N GLN A 24 9.51 29.44 9.48
CA GLN A 24 8.63 30.21 8.61
C GLN A 24 7.40 30.71 9.37
N GLU A 25 7.02 31.95 9.14
CA GLU A 25 5.84 32.59 9.74
C GLU A 25 4.65 32.60 8.76
N GLU A 26 3.52 32.02 9.18
CA GLU A 26 2.27 31.99 8.41
C GLU A 26 1.79 33.42 8.11
N ARG A 27 1.52 33.74 6.83
CA ARG A 27 1.22 35.08 6.27
C ARG A 27 2.41 36.01 5.99
N ILE A 28 3.64 35.61 6.32
CA ILE A 28 4.85 36.36 5.92
C ILE A 28 5.64 35.57 4.87
N ASP A 29 5.86 34.28 5.11
CA ASP A 29 6.68 33.42 4.24
C ASP A 29 5.86 32.52 3.30
N TYR A 30 4.59 32.26 3.62
CA TYR A 30 3.64 31.55 2.77
C TYR A 30 2.19 31.85 3.17
N GLU A 31 1.28 31.84 2.20
CA GLU A 31 -0.16 32.00 2.42
C GLU A 31 -0.93 30.66 2.41
N GLU A 32 -0.41 29.63 1.73
CA GLU A 32 -1.03 28.31 1.65
C GLU A 32 0.00 27.19 1.79
N VAL A 33 -0.30 26.20 2.64
CA VAL A 33 0.54 25.00 2.82
C VAL A 33 0.07 23.92 1.83
N PHE A 34 0.80 23.75 0.73
CA PHE A 34 0.58 22.63 -0.18
C PHE A 34 1.33 21.40 0.32
N ALA A 35 0.59 20.39 0.79
CA ALA A 35 1.14 19.04 0.92
C ALA A 35 1.38 18.49 -0.50
N LEU A 36 2.65 18.35 -0.90
CA LEU A 36 3.07 17.88 -2.24
C LEU A 36 2.65 16.42 -2.57
N VAL A 37 1.96 15.75 -1.65
CA VAL A 37 1.47 14.38 -1.82
C VAL A 37 -0.04 14.44 -1.92
N ALA A 38 -0.55 14.23 -3.13
CA ALA A 38 -1.99 14.07 -3.34
C ALA A 38 -2.53 12.99 -2.41
N ARG A 39 -3.56 13.33 -1.63
CA ARG A 39 -4.24 12.37 -0.76
C ARG A 39 -4.82 11.24 -1.60
N ILE A 40 -4.85 10.02 -1.07
CA ILE A 40 -5.30 8.86 -1.83
C ILE A 40 -6.75 9.01 -2.29
N GLU A 41 -7.58 9.67 -1.49
CA GLU A 41 -8.98 9.99 -1.80
C GLU A 41 -9.07 10.95 -3.00
N ALA A 42 -8.22 11.97 -3.05
CA ALA A 42 -8.14 12.91 -4.17
C ALA A 42 -7.69 12.22 -5.46
N ILE A 43 -6.72 11.31 -5.37
CA ILE A 43 -6.27 10.49 -6.50
C ILE A 43 -7.40 9.59 -6.99
N ARG A 44 -8.16 8.95 -6.09
CA ARG A 44 -9.29 8.09 -6.45
C ARG A 44 -10.44 8.87 -7.06
N LEU A 45 -10.73 10.07 -6.56
CA LEU A 45 -11.72 10.98 -7.15
C LEU A 45 -11.31 11.37 -8.58
N PHE A 46 -10.03 11.69 -8.78
CA PHE A 46 -9.49 11.98 -10.11
C PHE A 46 -9.61 10.77 -11.05
N PHE A 47 -9.29 9.56 -10.59
CA PHE A 47 -9.50 8.34 -11.37
C PHE A 47 -10.97 8.09 -11.71
N ALA A 48 -11.88 8.34 -10.76
CA ALA A 48 -13.31 8.18 -10.99
C ALA A 48 -13.82 9.16 -12.06
N TYR A 49 -13.39 10.43 -11.98
CA TYR A 49 -13.72 11.45 -12.96
C TYR A 49 -13.14 11.15 -14.35
N ALA A 50 -11.85 10.83 -14.43
CA ALA A 50 -11.19 10.51 -15.69
C ALA A 50 -11.78 9.25 -16.36
N SER A 51 -12.13 8.24 -15.57
CA SER A 51 -12.83 7.03 -16.03
C SER A 51 -14.19 7.37 -16.65
N PHE A 52 -14.97 8.23 -16.00
CA PHE A 52 -16.27 8.68 -16.51
C PHE A 52 -16.15 9.50 -17.79
N MET A 53 -15.22 10.45 -17.85
CA MET A 53 -14.98 11.28 -19.03
C MET A 53 -14.30 10.52 -20.18
N GLY A 54 -13.85 9.28 -19.94
CA GLY A 54 -13.09 8.49 -20.91
C GLY A 54 -11.70 9.06 -21.20
N PHE A 55 -11.12 9.82 -20.26
CA PHE A 55 -9.81 10.41 -20.42
C PHE A 55 -8.70 9.36 -20.37
N MET A 56 -7.73 9.53 -21.26
CA MET A 56 -6.49 8.78 -21.22
C MET A 56 -5.56 9.45 -20.21
N MET A 57 -5.20 8.72 -19.16
CA MET A 57 -4.36 9.24 -18.07
C MET A 57 -2.92 8.78 -18.24
N TYR A 58 -2.00 9.72 -18.09
CA TYR A 58 -0.57 9.46 -18.09
C TYR A 58 -0.02 9.68 -16.68
N GLN A 59 0.67 8.68 -16.15
CA GLN A 59 1.39 8.81 -14.88
C GLN A 59 2.87 9.11 -15.18
N MET A 60 3.37 10.24 -14.69
CA MET A 60 4.79 10.58 -14.72
C MET A 60 5.34 10.57 -13.30
N ASP A 61 6.33 9.72 -13.03
CA ASP A 61 7.09 9.68 -11.77
C ASP A 61 8.52 10.21 -12.01
N VAL A 62 9.00 11.07 -11.10
CA VAL A 62 10.34 11.67 -11.21
C VAL A 62 11.36 10.69 -10.63
N LYS A 63 12.12 10.09 -11.55
CA LYS A 63 13.19 9.07 -11.38
C LYS A 63 13.96 9.16 -10.05
N SER A 64 13.51 8.47 -9.00
CA SER A 64 14.39 8.08 -7.88
C SER A 64 13.95 6.86 -7.06
N ALA A 65 13.03 6.00 -7.53
CA ALA A 65 12.59 4.86 -6.71
C ALA A 65 12.27 3.56 -7.49
N PHE A 66 13.29 2.69 -7.58
CA PHE A 66 13.24 1.20 -7.56
C PHE A 66 12.74 0.38 -8.79
N LEU A 67 13.71 -0.30 -9.45
CA LEU A 67 13.61 -1.37 -10.45
C LEU A 67 13.79 -2.77 -9.80
N TYR A 68 12.74 -3.59 -9.60
CA TYR A 68 12.92 -4.99 -9.13
C TYR A 68 11.78 -5.98 -9.51
N GLY A 69 11.38 -6.07 -10.79
CA GLY A 69 10.45 -7.13 -11.20
C GLY A 69 10.75 -7.65 -12.59
N THR A 70 11.02 -8.95 -12.75
CA THR A 70 11.18 -9.61 -14.05
C THR A 70 9.83 -9.81 -14.78
N ILE A 71 9.86 -9.80 -16.13
CA ILE A 71 8.69 -10.00 -17.03
C ILE A 71 8.70 -11.44 -17.57
N LYS A 72 7.53 -12.04 -17.81
CA LYS A 72 7.40 -13.40 -18.39
C LYS A 72 7.29 -13.37 -19.93
N GLU A 73 6.80 -12.27 -20.48
CA GLU A 73 6.62 -12.02 -21.91
C GLU A 73 7.89 -11.41 -22.52
N GLU A 74 8.25 -11.83 -23.74
CA GLU A 74 9.37 -11.24 -24.47
C GLU A 74 8.99 -9.88 -25.05
N VAL A 75 9.41 -8.82 -24.36
CA VAL A 75 9.24 -7.44 -24.83
C VAL A 75 10.59 -6.92 -25.30
N TYR A 76 10.61 -6.27 -26.46
CA TYR A 76 11.79 -5.62 -27.02
C TYR A 76 11.56 -4.10 -27.10
N VAL A 77 12.60 -3.31 -26.85
CA VAL A 77 12.55 -1.83 -26.93
C VAL A 77 13.63 -1.30 -27.86
N CYS A 78 13.31 -0.22 -28.58
CA CYS A 78 14.28 0.49 -29.40
C CYS A 78 15.43 1.04 -28.56
N GLN A 79 16.57 1.26 -29.21
CA GLN A 79 17.73 1.84 -28.54
C GLN A 79 17.42 3.28 -28.11
N PRO A 80 17.82 3.70 -26.89
CA PRO A 80 17.56 5.04 -26.42
C PRO A 80 18.39 6.06 -27.24
N PRO A 81 17.83 7.23 -27.57
CA PRO A 81 18.56 8.27 -28.28
C PRO A 81 19.87 8.63 -27.58
N GLY A 82 21.00 8.57 -28.30
CA GLY A 82 22.33 8.87 -27.78
C GLY A 82 23.10 7.69 -27.15
N PHE A 83 22.51 6.49 -27.15
CA PHE A 83 23.15 5.23 -26.71
C PHE A 83 23.05 4.13 -27.77
N GLU A 84 22.86 4.53 -29.03
CA GLU A 84 22.77 3.62 -30.16
C GLU A 84 24.13 2.97 -30.44
N ASP A 85 24.13 1.65 -30.57
CA ASP A 85 25.28 0.88 -31.00
C ASP A 85 25.59 1.23 -32.47
N PRO A 86 26.76 1.84 -32.76
CA PRO A 86 27.11 2.27 -34.12
C PRO A 86 27.22 1.10 -35.10
N ASP A 87 27.62 -0.08 -34.62
CA ASP A 87 27.84 -1.27 -35.44
C ASP A 87 26.52 -2.03 -35.68
N TYR A 88 25.52 -1.83 -34.81
CA TYR A 88 24.24 -2.52 -34.88
C TYR A 88 23.02 -1.58 -34.64
N PRO A 89 22.80 -0.58 -35.51
CA PRO A 89 21.76 0.44 -35.31
C PRO A 89 20.34 -0.12 -35.35
N LYS A 90 20.12 -1.28 -35.99
CA LYS A 90 18.80 -1.92 -36.10
C LYS A 90 18.48 -2.89 -34.95
N LYS A 91 19.39 -3.13 -34.00
CA LYS A 91 19.13 -4.02 -32.87
C LYS A 91 18.20 -3.34 -31.85
N VAL A 92 17.49 -4.18 -31.10
CA VAL A 92 16.56 -3.77 -30.03
C VAL A 92 16.96 -4.47 -28.73
N TYR A 93 16.71 -3.84 -27.58
CA TYR A 93 17.01 -4.43 -26.28
C TYR A 93 15.88 -5.33 -25.81
N LYS A 94 16.21 -6.54 -25.36
CA LYS A 94 15.25 -7.43 -24.68
C LYS A 94 15.04 -6.95 -23.25
N VAL A 95 13.78 -6.72 -22.90
CA VAL A 95 13.38 -6.21 -21.59
C VAL A 95 13.31 -7.37 -20.60
N VAL A 96 14.30 -7.46 -19.73
CA VAL A 96 14.37 -8.51 -18.69
C VAL A 96 13.51 -8.17 -17.47
N ASN A 97 13.27 -6.88 -17.21
CA ASN A 97 12.52 -6.36 -16.07
C ASN A 97 11.41 -5.40 -16.49
N ALA A 98 10.28 -5.43 -15.77
CA ALA A 98 9.10 -4.60 -15.97
C ALA A 98 9.49 -3.13 -16.12
N LEU A 99 9.35 -2.62 -17.34
CA LEU A 99 9.50 -1.21 -17.64
C LEU A 99 8.19 -0.48 -17.32
N TYR A 100 8.32 0.74 -16.81
CA TYR A 100 7.18 1.60 -16.53
C TYR A 100 6.50 2.01 -17.85
N GLY A 101 5.16 2.03 -17.89
CA GLY A 101 4.37 2.32 -19.10
C GLY A 101 3.57 1.15 -19.68
N LEU A 102 3.70 -0.07 -19.13
CA LEU A 102 2.83 -1.19 -19.50
C LEU A 102 1.47 -1.10 -18.79
N HIS A 103 0.36 -1.22 -19.55
CA HIS A 103 -1.04 -1.24 -19.09
C HIS A 103 -1.33 -2.24 -17.94
N GLN A 104 -0.46 -3.22 -17.73
CA GLN A 104 -0.62 -4.28 -16.73
C GLN A 104 0.18 -4.03 -15.43
N ALA A 105 0.98 -2.96 -15.34
CA ALA A 105 1.97 -2.77 -14.27
C ALA A 105 1.40 -2.62 -12.85
N PRO A 106 0.30 -1.89 -12.59
CA PRO A 106 -0.26 -1.78 -11.23
C PRO A 106 -0.84 -3.11 -10.74
N ARG A 107 -1.53 -3.85 -11.63
CA ARG A 107 -2.12 -5.17 -11.34
C ARG A 107 -1.04 -6.21 -11.10
N ALA A 108 0.00 -6.21 -11.95
CA ALA A 108 1.18 -7.05 -11.79
C ALA A 108 1.97 -6.70 -10.51
N CYS A 109 1.90 -5.46 -10.02
CA CYS A 109 2.56 -5.04 -8.78
C CYS A 109 1.84 -5.61 -7.54
N GLN A 110 0.50 -5.59 -7.50
CA GLN A 110 -0.25 -6.11 -6.35
C GLN A 110 -0.07 -7.63 -6.18
N ASP A 111 -0.28 -8.42 -7.24
CA ASP A 111 -0.14 -9.88 -7.18
C ASP A 111 1.29 -10.29 -6.81
N LYS A 112 2.29 -9.63 -7.42
CA LYS A 112 3.71 -9.86 -7.09
C LYS A 112 4.01 -9.44 -5.65
N TYR A 113 3.43 -8.34 -5.17
CA TYR A 113 3.61 -7.89 -3.79
C TYR A 113 2.97 -8.86 -2.79
N VAL A 114 1.74 -9.32 -3.02
CA VAL A 114 1.06 -10.34 -2.21
C VAL A 114 1.91 -11.62 -2.18
N ALA A 115 2.39 -12.10 -3.33
CA ALA A 115 3.29 -13.26 -3.39
C ALA A 115 4.60 -13.03 -2.62
N LYS A 116 5.20 -11.83 -2.74
CA LYS A 116 6.43 -11.45 -2.05
C LYS A 116 6.26 -11.47 -0.53
N ILE A 117 5.19 -10.88 0.00
CA ILE A 117 4.94 -10.84 1.46
C ILE A 117 4.56 -12.22 2.00
N LEU A 118 3.80 -13.03 1.25
CA LEU A 118 3.50 -14.42 1.62
C LEU A 118 4.79 -15.25 1.73
N ARG A 119 5.72 -15.07 0.79
CA ARG A 119 7.04 -15.73 0.83
C ARG A 119 7.88 -15.23 2.00
N LYS A 120 7.93 -13.90 2.21
CA LYS A 120 8.69 -13.27 3.31
C LYS A 120 8.33 -13.86 4.67
N PHE A 121 7.04 -14.08 4.93
CA PHE A 121 6.55 -14.59 6.22
C PHE A 121 6.29 -16.11 6.22
N ARG A 122 6.72 -16.85 5.19
CA ARG A 122 6.55 -18.32 5.06
C ARG A 122 5.08 -18.78 5.12
N LEU A 123 4.14 -17.96 4.62
CA LEU A 123 2.69 -18.21 4.61
C LEU A 123 2.19 -18.69 3.24
N THR A 124 3.05 -19.30 2.43
CA THR A 124 2.70 -19.81 1.09
C THR A 124 1.92 -21.12 1.14
N LYS A 125 2.11 -21.95 2.17
CA LYS A 125 1.45 -23.26 2.35
C LYS A 125 0.26 -23.16 3.33
N GLY A 126 -0.70 -24.08 3.21
CA GLY A 126 -1.89 -24.14 4.07
C GLY A 126 -3.18 -23.62 3.43
N LYS A 127 -4.32 -23.83 4.12
CA LYS A 127 -5.67 -23.48 3.66
C LYS A 127 -5.86 -21.96 3.61
N SER A 128 -6.55 -21.48 2.58
CA SER A 128 -6.97 -20.08 2.45
C SER A 128 -8.12 -19.76 3.42
N ALA A 129 -8.31 -18.47 3.73
CA ALA A 129 -9.45 -18.00 4.52
C ALA A 129 -10.44 -17.26 3.61
N SER A 130 -11.74 -17.39 3.88
CA SER A 130 -12.80 -16.70 3.13
C SER A 130 -13.00 -15.24 3.56
N THR A 131 -12.67 -14.93 4.82
CA THR A 131 -12.77 -13.59 5.41
C THR A 131 -11.46 -13.15 6.05
N PRO A 132 -11.14 -11.84 6.05
CA PRO A 132 -9.90 -11.31 6.62
C PRO A 132 -9.87 -11.35 8.15
N ILE A 133 -11.03 -11.20 8.81
CA ILE A 133 -11.19 -11.28 10.27
C ILE A 133 -12.33 -12.27 10.62
N ASN A 134 -12.32 -12.82 11.84
CA ASN A 134 -13.41 -13.65 12.32
C ASN A 134 -14.56 -12.75 12.80
N THR A 135 -15.75 -12.94 12.25
CA THR A 135 -16.97 -12.20 12.62
C THR A 135 -17.61 -12.71 13.91
N GLU A 136 -17.35 -13.95 14.30
CA GLU A 136 -18.00 -14.57 15.48
C GLU A 136 -17.25 -14.32 16.79
N LYS A 137 -15.94 -14.06 16.70
CA LYS A 137 -15.09 -13.87 17.88
C LYS A 137 -14.38 -12.51 17.80
N PRO A 138 -14.74 -11.53 18.63
CA PRO A 138 -14.05 -10.25 18.67
C PRO A 138 -12.58 -10.44 19.05
N LEU A 139 -11.71 -9.62 18.47
CA LEU A 139 -10.29 -9.61 18.78
C LEU A 139 -10.07 -8.83 20.08
N LEU A 140 -9.77 -9.53 21.17
CA LEU A 140 -9.65 -8.97 22.51
C LEU A 140 -8.20 -8.96 22.99
N LYS A 141 -7.91 -8.12 24.01
CA LYS A 141 -6.67 -8.17 24.78
C LYS A 141 -6.56 -9.55 25.42
N ASP A 142 -5.38 -10.14 25.31
CA ASP A 142 -5.08 -11.50 25.75
C ASP A 142 -3.91 -11.46 26.75
N PRO A 143 -4.15 -11.02 28.00
CA PRO A 143 -3.07 -10.79 28.97
C PRO A 143 -2.28 -12.07 29.25
N ASP A 144 -2.97 -13.21 29.30
CA ASP A 144 -2.41 -14.54 29.57
C ASP A 144 -1.87 -15.24 28.31
N GLY A 145 -2.02 -14.62 27.14
CA GLY A 145 -1.56 -15.15 25.87
C GLY A 145 -0.04 -15.21 25.78
N GLU A 146 0.46 -16.16 25.00
CA GLU A 146 1.88 -16.26 24.68
C GLU A 146 2.37 -15.00 23.97
N ASP A 147 3.53 -14.51 24.39
CA ASP A 147 4.18 -13.36 23.76
C ASP A 147 4.65 -13.66 22.35
N VAL A 148 4.54 -12.67 21.48
CA VAL A 148 4.96 -12.73 20.10
C VAL A 148 6.10 -11.75 19.87
N ASP A 149 7.07 -12.12 19.02
CA ASP A 149 8.11 -11.20 18.59
C ASP A 149 7.50 -9.93 17.97
N VAL A 150 7.68 -8.82 18.68
CA VAL A 150 7.15 -7.51 18.35
C VAL A 150 7.65 -7.04 16.99
N HIS A 151 8.91 -7.33 16.65
CA HIS A 151 9.50 -6.92 15.39
C HIS A 151 8.86 -7.63 14.20
N THR A 152 8.66 -8.94 14.29
CA THR A 152 7.95 -9.72 13.26
C THR A 152 6.50 -9.24 13.12
N TYR A 153 5.80 -9.03 14.24
CA TYR A 153 4.42 -8.56 14.23
C TYR A 153 4.28 -7.19 13.54
N ARG A 154 5.09 -6.21 13.94
CA ARG A 154 5.12 -4.87 13.30
C ARG A 154 5.50 -4.95 11.82
N SER A 155 6.43 -5.83 11.46
CA SER A 155 6.80 -6.03 10.05
C SER A 155 5.63 -6.58 9.22
N MET A 156 4.82 -7.47 9.80
CA MET A 156 3.62 -8.01 9.15
C MET A 156 2.55 -6.92 8.98
N ILE A 157 2.24 -6.18 10.05
CA ILE A 157 1.29 -5.06 10.01
C ILE A 157 1.73 -4.01 8.98
N GLY A 158 2.99 -3.56 9.00
CA GLY A 158 3.49 -2.58 8.04
C GLY A 158 3.41 -3.08 6.59
N SER A 159 3.64 -4.36 6.36
CA SER A 159 3.51 -4.96 5.02
C SER A 159 2.04 -4.97 4.55
N LEU A 160 1.09 -5.18 5.46
CA LEU A 160 -0.35 -5.17 5.19
C LEU A 160 -0.91 -3.75 5.04
N MET A 161 -0.45 -2.80 5.84
CA MET A 161 -0.82 -1.37 5.73
C MET A 161 -0.51 -0.80 4.34
N TYR A 162 0.58 -1.25 3.69
CA TYR A 162 0.85 -0.86 2.31
C TYR A 162 -0.24 -1.34 1.34
N LEU A 163 -0.80 -2.54 1.57
CA LEU A 163 -1.84 -3.13 0.72
C LEU A 163 -3.21 -2.46 0.90
N THR A 164 -3.51 -1.89 2.06
CA THR A 164 -4.85 -1.31 2.33
C THR A 164 -5.21 -0.17 1.38
N SER A 165 -4.22 0.49 0.77
CA SER A 165 -4.38 1.46 -0.31
C SER A 165 -5.12 0.90 -1.55
N SER A 166 -4.93 -0.39 -1.83
CA SER A 166 -5.49 -1.13 -2.97
C SER A 166 -6.49 -2.22 -2.56
N ARG A 167 -6.52 -2.59 -1.27
CA ARG A 167 -7.31 -3.64 -0.66
C ARG A 167 -8.08 -3.09 0.54
N LEU A 168 -9.09 -2.28 0.28
CA LEU A 168 -9.91 -1.73 1.36
C LEU A 168 -10.70 -2.81 2.11
N ASP A 169 -10.95 -3.95 1.46
CA ASP A 169 -11.57 -5.13 2.06
C ASP A 169 -10.78 -5.71 3.24
N ILE A 170 -9.47 -5.44 3.36
CA ILE A 170 -8.67 -5.84 4.52
C ILE A 170 -8.42 -4.70 5.52
N MET A 171 -8.78 -3.45 5.18
CA MET A 171 -8.42 -2.25 5.96
C MET A 171 -8.85 -2.40 7.42
N PHE A 172 -10.12 -2.69 7.66
CA PHE A 172 -10.67 -2.86 9.01
C PHE A 172 -9.89 -3.92 9.82
N ALA A 173 -9.66 -5.09 9.23
CA ALA A 173 -8.95 -6.18 9.89
C ALA A 173 -7.49 -5.81 10.25
N VAL A 174 -6.82 -5.08 9.35
CA VAL A 174 -5.44 -4.62 9.56
C VAL A 174 -5.40 -3.56 10.66
N CYS A 175 -6.31 -2.58 10.63
CA CYS A 175 -6.41 -1.55 11.67
C CYS A 175 -6.69 -2.18 13.05
N ALA A 176 -7.66 -3.08 13.14
CA ALA A 176 -7.98 -3.82 14.37
C ALA A 176 -6.73 -4.55 14.94
N CYS A 177 -5.94 -5.21 14.08
CA CYS A 177 -4.71 -5.88 14.51
C CYS A 177 -3.60 -4.88 14.88
N ALA A 178 -3.56 -3.69 14.28
CA ALA A 178 -2.52 -2.68 14.52
C ALA A 178 -2.57 -2.12 15.97
N HIS A 179 -3.73 -2.10 16.62
CA HIS A 179 -3.88 -1.67 18.01
C HIS A 179 -2.99 -2.49 18.98
N PHE A 180 -2.68 -3.74 18.65
CA PHE A 180 -1.89 -4.64 19.48
C PHE A 180 -0.38 -4.63 19.16
N GLN A 181 0.11 -3.67 18.36
CA GLN A 181 1.50 -3.63 17.91
C GLN A 181 2.55 -3.35 19.01
N VAL A 182 2.11 -2.91 20.20
CA VAL A 182 2.98 -2.62 21.35
C VAL A 182 3.25 -3.92 22.13
N THR A 183 2.20 -4.68 22.42
CA THR A 183 2.24 -5.95 23.16
C THR A 183 1.42 -7.03 22.43
N PRO A 184 1.91 -7.54 21.29
CA PRO A 184 1.21 -8.57 20.51
C PRO A 184 1.28 -9.94 21.20
N LYS A 185 0.22 -10.73 21.01
CA LYS A 185 0.02 -12.04 21.63
C LYS A 185 -0.28 -13.08 20.55
N ALA A 186 -0.17 -14.36 20.87
CA ALA A 186 -0.38 -15.44 19.91
C ALA A 186 -1.75 -15.38 19.20
N SER A 187 -2.80 -14.98 19.93
CA SER A 187 -4.14 -14.70 19.40
C SER A 187 -4.15 -13.60 18.34
N HIS A 188 -3.49 -12.47 18.62
CA HIS A 188 -3.31 -11.37 17.65
C HIS A 188 -2.53 -11.82 16.41
N LEU A 189 -1.45 -12.59 16.60
CA LEU A 189 -0.68 -13.14 15.48
C LEU A 189 -1.52 -14.10 14.62
N HIS A 190 -2.41 -14.89 15.24
CA HIS A 190 -3.32 -15.76 14.52
C HIS A 190 -4.27 -14.95 13.62
N ALA A 191 -4.80 -13.84 14.12
CA ALA A 191 -5.64 -12.92 13.35
C ALA A 191 -4.87 -12.32 12.16
N VAL A 192 -3.65 -11.83 12.37
CA VAL A 192 -2.80 -11.33 11.28
C VAL A 192 -2.55 -12.43 10.24
N LYS A 193 -2.18 -13.65 10.66
CA LYS A 193 -1.99 -14.79 9.75
C LYS A 193 -3.27 -15.15 8.97
N ARG A 194 -4.46 -14.91 9.53
CA ARG A 194 -5.73 -15.07 8.80
C ARG A 194 -5.84 -14.07 7.65
N ILE A 195 -5.46 -12.81 7.83
CA ILE A 195 -5.46 -11.80 6.76
C ILE A 195 -4.56 -12.25 5.60
N PHE A 196 -3.36 -12.76 5.89
CA PHE A 196 -2.48 -13.34 4.86
C PHE A 196 -3.10 -14.55 4.15
N ARG A 197 -3.76 -15.46 4.88
CA ARG A 197 -4.49 -16.59 4.27
C ARG A 197 -5.67 -16.15 3.38
N TYR A 198 -6.31 -15.04 3.74
CA TYR A 198 -7.36 -14.43 2.94
C TYR A 198 -6.81 -13.83 1.64
N LEU A 199 -5.72 -13.06 1.71
CA LEU A 199 -5.02 -12.53 0.55
C LEU A 199 -4.54 -13.63 -0.40
N LYS A 200 -4.08 -14.77 0.13
CA LYS A 200 -3.72 -15.94 -0.66
C LYS A 200 -4.90 -16.52 -1.44
N GLY A 201 -6.10 -16.55 -0.85
CA GLY A 201 -7.31 -17.06 -1.50
C GLY A 201 -7.85 -16.12 -2.58
N LYS A 202 -7.62 -14.81 -2.44
CA LYS A 202 -8.12 -13.78 -3.34
C LYS A 202 -6.99 -12.81 -3.75
N PRO A 203 -5.97 -13.26 -4.50
CA PRO A 203 -4.83 -12.40 -4.86
C PRO A 203 -5.24 -11.27 -5.81
N HIS A 204 -6.09 -11.57 -6.79
CA HIS A 204 -6.50 -10.65 -7.87
C HIS A 204 -7.62 -9.67 -7.49
N LEU A 205 -8.10 -9.71 -6.26
CA LEU A 205 -9.13 -8.79 -5.79
C LEU A 205 -8.47 -7.41 -5.59
N GLY A 206 -9.06 -6.35 -6.14
CA GLY A 206 -8.53 -4.99 -6.09
C GLY A 206 -9.60 -3.97 -6.51
N LEU A 207 -9.23 -2.69 -6.56
CA LEU A 207 -10.14 -1.61 -6.96
C LEU A 207 -10.35 -1.57 -8.48
N TRP A 208 -11.58 -1.30 -8.90
CA TRP A 208 -11.98 -1.20 -10.30
C TRP A 208 -12.70 0.12 -10.56
N TYR A 209 -12.32 0.79 -11.66
CA TYR A 209 -12.94 2.03 -12.13
C TYR A 209 -13.55 1.80 -13.52
N PRO A 210 -14.75 1.21 -13.62
CA PRO A 210 -15.40 0.93 -14.90
C PRO A 210 -15.74 2.23 -15.63
N LYS A 211 -15.57 2.25 -16.95
CA LYS A 211 -15.95 3.40 -17.80
C LYS A 211 -17.46 3.61 -17.81
N ASP A 212 -18.21 2.51 -17.93
CA ASP A 212 -19.67 2.51 -18.08
C ASP A 212 -20.41 2.51 -16.73
N SER A 213 -20.00 3.41 -15.83
CA SER A 213 -20.66 3.63 -14.54
C SER A 213 -21.20 5.05 -14.46
N PRO A 214 -22.43 5.25 -13.92
CA PRO A 214 -23.01 6.57 -13.71
C PRO A 214 -22.14 7.44 -12.80
N PHE A 215 -22.42 8.74 -12.76
CA PHE A 215 -21.64 9.74 -12.00
C PHE A 215 -22.33 10.18 -10.70
N ASP A 216 -23.16 9.30 -10.13
CA ASP A 216 -23.93 9.59 -8.93
C ASP A 216 -23.08 9.39 -7.68
N LEU A 217 -23.08 10.36 -6.76
CA LEU A 217 -22.36 10.23 -5.49
C LEU A 217 -23.22 9.46 -4.48
N VAL A 218 -22.72 8.32 -4.03
CA VAL A 218 -23.37 7.47 -3.02
C VAL A 218 -22.43 7.32 -1.82
N ALA A 219 -22.91 7.64 -0.62
CA ALA A 219 -22.14 7.48 0.61
C ALA A 219 -22.88 6.52 1.54
N TYR A 220 -22.13 5.56 2.09
CA TYR A 220 -22.58 4.73 3.19
C TYR A 220 -21.83 5.15 4.44
N SER A 221 -22.55 5.25 5.55
CA SER A 221 -21.96 5.47 6.86
C SER A 221 -22.55 4.44 7.80
N ASP A 222 -21.69 3.83 8.59
CA ASP A 222 -22.05 2.90 9.63
C ASP A 222 -21.33 3.33 10.92
N SER A 223 -22.05 3.29 12.03
CA SER A 223 -21.54 3.71 13.32
C SER A 223 -21.96 2.70 14.37
N ASP A 224 -20.97 1.98 14.88
CA ASP A 224 -21.20 0.98 15.91
C ASP A 224 -20.81 1.54 17.28
N TYR A 225 -21.82 1.67 18.15
CA TYR A 225 -21.64 2.07 19.56
C TYR A 225 -21.27 0.87 20.46
N THR A 226 -21.62 -0.35 20.06
CA THR A 226 -21.50 -1.57 20.89
C THR A 226 -20.40 -2.54 20.44
N GLY A 227 -19.70 -2.25 19.34
CA GLY A 227 -18.64 -3.13 18.78
C GLY A 227 -17.29 -3.07 19.51
N ALA A 228 -17.02 -1.99 20.24
CA ALA A 228 -15.75 -1.77 20.94
C ALA A 228 -15.83 -2.25 22.41
N SER A 229 -15.90 -3.57 22.62
CA SER A 229 -15.83 -4.15 23.98
C SER A 229 -14.52 -3.84 24.73
N LEU A 230 -13.50 -3.34 24.02
CA LEU A 230 -12.18 -3.04 24.56
C LEU A 230 -12.03 -1.63 25.12
N ASP A 231 -12.47 -0.60 24.39
CA ASP A 231 -12.16 0.80 24.73
C ASP A 231 -13.42 1.71 24.81
N LYS A 232 -14.64 1.20 24.55
CA LYS A 232 -15.92 1.96 24.54
C LYS A 232 -15.91 3.22 23.65
N GLU A 233 -15.01 3.29 22.69
CA GLU A 233 -14.96 4.36 21.70
C GLU A 233 -15.82 4.01 20.48
N SER A 234 -16.60 4.98 20.00
CA SER A 234 -17.43 4.84 18.79
C SER A 234 -16.52 4.66 17.58
N THR A 235 -16.72 3.57 16.82
CA THR A 235 -16.04 3.39 15.54
C THR A 235 -16.99 3.83 14.42
N THR A 236 -16.69 4.94 13.76
CA THR A 236 -17.45 5.40 12.59
C THR A 236 -16.71 4.98 11.33
N GLY A 237 -17.35 4.14 10.52
CA GLY A 237 -16.89 3.72 9.21
C GLY A 237 -17.74 4.37 8.12
N GLY A 238 -17.10 4.85 7.05
CA GLY A 238 -17.83 5.35 5.90
C GLY A 238 -17.13 4.96 4.62
N CYS A 239 -17.89 4.79 3.55
CA CYS A 239 -17.35 4.65 2.21
C CYS A 239 -18.15 5.50 1.23
N GLN A 240 -17.45 6.14 0.30
CA GLN A 240 -18.05 7.02 -0.71
C GLN A 240 -17.74 6.49 -2.10
N PHE A 241 -18.76 6.40 -2.94
CA PHE A 241 -18.68 5.93 -4.30
C PHE A 241 -19.18 7.00 -5.27
N LEU A 242 -18.56 7.03 -6.45
CA LEU A 242 -19.01 7.79 -7.60
C LEU A 242 -19.46 6.80 -8.68
N GLY A 243 -20.76 6.52 -8.70
CA GLY A 243 -21.35 5.34 -9.32
C GLY A 243 -20.86 4.06 -8.63
N CYS A 244 -20.19 3.17 -9.37
CA CYS A 244 -19.57 1.97 -8.84
C CYS A 244 -18.09 2.15 -8.47
N ARG A 245 -17.57 3.40 -8.46
CA ARG A 245 -16.15 3.72 -8.27
C ARG A 245 -15.89 4.21 -6.85
N LEU A 246 -15.14 3.47 -6.05
CA LEU A 246 -14.81 3.85 -4.66
C LEU A 246 -13.84 5.03 -4.62
N ILE A 247 -14.19 6.09 -3.91
CA ILE A 247 -13.39 7.34 -3.83
C ILE A 247 -12.91 7.66 -2.41
N SER A 248 -13.64 7.24 -1.37
CA SER A 248 -13.25 7.36 0.04
C SER A 248 -13.58 6.10 0.81
#